data_AF-A0A7X9ETY1-F1
#
_entry.id   AF-A0A7X9ETY1-F1
#
_cell.length_a   1.000
_cell.length_b   1.000
_cell.length_c   1.000
_cell.angle_alpha   90.00
_cell.angle_beta   90.00
_cell.angle_gamma   90.00
#
_symmetry.space_group_name_H-M   'P 1'
#
loop_
_entity.id
_entity.type
_entity.pdbx_description
1 polymer ?
#
loop_
_entity_poly.entity_id
_entity_poly.type
_entity_poly.pdbx_seq_one_letter_code
_entity_poly.pdbx_strand_id
1 'polypeptide(L)'
;MLAIFASAAAETTETGLFHNGWVLIIMVLLSTYIFLKFCSWAKKFQLSGSVKKWVFIITGIGVVFFNILYSQGNALIKETGDWSGATTALLASLAWVIFFAFVLMTETKSE
;
A
#
# COMPACT_ATOMS: atom_id res chain seq x y z
N MET A 1 2.57 10.59 -3.01
CA MET A 1 3.20 9.78 -4.07
C MET A 1 2.25 8.70 -4.64
N LEU A 2 0.92 8.89 -4.61
CA LEU A 2 -0.04 7.99 -5.30
C LEU A 2 -0.32 8.42 -6.74
N ALA A 3 -0.11 9.70 -7.07
CA ALA A 3 -0.43 10.27 -8.37
C ALA A 3 0.51 9.82 -9.52
N ILE A 4 1.71 9.31 -9.20
CA ILE A 4 2.71 8.94 -10.21
C ILE A 4 2.44 7.54 -10.79
N PHE A 5 1.78 6.66 -10.02
CA PHE A 5 1.44 5.31 -10.48
C PHE A 5 0.32 5.29 -11.54
N ALA A 6 -0.48 6.35 -11.64
CA ALA A 6 -1.62 6.41 -12.55
C ALA A 6 -1.28 7.04 -13.92
N SER A 7 -0.18 7.80 -14.04
CA SER A 7 0.08 8.60 -15.24
C SER A 7 0.78 7.84 -16.38
N ALA A 8 1.38 6.67 -16.10
CA ALA A 8 2.11 5.89 -17.10
C ALA A 8 1.24 4.86 -17.87
N ALA A 9 -0.01 4.66 -17.44
CA ALA A 9 -0.92 3.68 -18.04
C ALA A 9 -1.84 4.26 -19.14
N ALA A 10 -1.64 5.53 -19.52
CA ALA A 10 -2.59 6.25 -20.39
C ALA A 10 -2.33 6.13 -21.90
N GLU A 11 -1.30 5.39 -22.34
CA GLU A 11 -0.83 5.45 -23.74
C GLU A 11 -1.03 4.18 -24.60
N THR A 12 -1.81 3.19 -24.16
CA THR A 12 -2.11 2.02 -24.99
C THR A 12 -3.62 1.83 -25.20
N THR A 13 -4.04 1.69 -26.46
CA THR A 13 -5.41 1.32 -26.87
C THR A 13 -5.68 -0.13 -26.45
N GLU A 14 -5.86 -0.35 -25.16
CA GLU A 14 -6.07 -1.68 -24.62
C GLU A 14 -7.56 -1.93 -24.37
N THR A 15 -8.08 -2.97 -25.01
CA THR A 15 -9.41 -3.50 -24.74
C THR A 15 -9.36 -4.39 -23.50
N GLY A 16 -10.12 -4.06 -22.46
CA GLY A 16 -10.24 -4.90 -21.27
C GLY A 16 -11.09 -4.25 -20.17
N LEU A 17 -11.61 -5.06 -19.24
CA LEU A 17 -12.47 -4.58 -18.14
C LEU A 17 -11.77 -3.51 -17.27
N PHE A 18 -10.47 -3.64 -17.06
CA PHE A 18 -9.65 -2.72 -16.26
C PHE A 18 -9.28 -1.41 -16.99
N HIS A 19 -9.61 -1.27 -18.28
CA HIS A 19 -9.45 -0.03 -19.04
C HIS A 19 -10.72 0.84 -19.03
N ASN A 20 -11.82 0.34 -18.46
CA ASN A 20 -13.05 1.10 -18.33
C ASN A 20 -12.98 2.01 -17.09
N GLY A 21 -13.00 3.32 -17.30
CA GLY A 21 -12.91 4.33 -16.23
C GLY A 21 -13.97 4.16 -15.14
N TRP A 22 -15.20 3.73 -15.48
CA TRP A 22 -16.23 3.46 -14.48
C TRP A 22 -15.91 2.25 -13.62
N VAL A 23 -15.35 1.20 -14.21
CA VAL A 23 -14.94 0.00 -13.46
C VAL A 23 -13.79 0.34 -12.51
N LEU A 24 -12.81 1.14 -12.94
CA LEU A 24 -11.74 1.64 -12.08
C LEU A 24 -12.29 2.45 -10.90
N ILE A 25 -13.22 3.37 -11.14
CA ILE A 25 -13.87 4.15 -10.09
C ILE A 25 -14.59 3.23 -9.09
N ILE A 26 -15.38 2.26 -9.58
CA ILE A 26 -16.10 1.31 -8.72
C ILE A 26 -15.12 0.49 -7.88
N MET A 27 -14.01 0.02 -8.45
CA MET A 27 -13.00 -0.72 -7.70
C MET A 27 -12.36 0.14 -6.61
N VAL A 28 -12.03 1.39 -6.89
CA VAL A 28 -11.50 2.32 -5.88
C VAL A 28 -12.50 2.55 -4.75
N LEU A 29 -13.78 2.77 -5.07
CA LEU A 29 -14.84 2.95 -4.07
C LEU A 29 -15.02 1.69 -3.21
N LEU A 30 -15.00 0.51 -3.83
CA LEU A 30 -15.13 -0.77 -3.13
C LEU A 30 -13.93 -1.03 -2.21
N SER A 31 -12.71 -0.85 -2.69
CA SER A 31 -11.49 -0.98 -1.88
C SER A 31 -11.50 0.00 -0.70
N THR A 32 -11.92 1.25 -0.94
CA THR A 32 -12.06 2.25 0.13
C THR A 32 -13.10 1.82 1.16
N TYR A 33 -14.27 1.34 0.73
CA TYR A 33 -15.32 0.84 1.61
C TYR A 33 -14.81 -0.32 2.50
N ILE A 34 -14.13 -1.30 1.90
CA ILE A 34 -13.54 -2.44 2.63
C ILE A 34 -12.50 -1.95 3.65
N PHE A 35 -11.65 -0.99 3.25
CA PHE A 35 -10.64 -0.42 4.13
C PHE A 35 -11.27 0.32 5.33
N LEU A 36 -12.35 1.08 5.13
CA LEU A 36 -13.08 1.73 6.23
C LEU A 36 -13.68 0.71 7.21
N LYS A 37 -14.21 -0.41 6.70
CA LYS A 37 -14.72 -1.50 7.52
C LYS A 37 -13.60 -2.17 8.32
N PHE A 38 -12.44 -2.40 7.70
CA PHE A 38 -11.25 -2.90 8.36
C PHE A 38 -10.77 -1.96 9.48
N CYS A 39 -10.67 -0.67 9.19
CA CYS A 39 -10.29 0.36 10.18
C CYS A 39 -11.27 0.41 11.36
N SER A 40 -12.58 0.31 11.08
CA SER A 40 -13.62 0.28 12.12
C SER A 40 -13.55 -0.98 12.97
N TRP A 41 -13.16 -2.11 12.38
CA TRP A 41 -12.90 -3.36 13.10
C TRP A 41 -11.62 -3.27 13.95
N ALA A 42 -10.55 -2.67 13.44
CA ALA A 42 -9.27 -2.52 14.15
C ALA A 42 -9.41 -1.73 15.46
N LYS A 43 -10.30 -0.73 15.51
CA LYS A 43 -10.62 0.04 16.73
C LYS A 43 -11.09 -0.81 17.91
N LYS A 44 -11.58 -2.03 17.68
CA LYS A 44 -12.01 -2.94 18.75
C LYS A 44 -10.85 -3.53 19.56
N PHE A 45 -9.62 -3.39 19.06
CA PHE A 45 -8.43 -3.89 19.72
C PHE A 45 -7.68 -2.78 20.42
N GLN A 46 -6.90 -3.15 21.44
CA GLN A 46 -6.05 -2.22 22.17
C GLN A 46 -4.59 -2.67 22.12
N LEU A 47 -3.68 -1.74 21.81
CA LEU A 47 -2.23 -1.95 21.85
C LEU A 47 -1.59 -1.01 22.88
N SER A 48 -0.44 -1.40 23.45
CA SER A 48 0.31 -0.51 24.34
C SER A 48 0.89 0.68 23.57
N GLY A 49 1.07 1.81 24.26
CA GLY A 49 1.64 3.01 23.63
C GLY A 49 3.05 2.75 23.09
N SER A 50 3.83 1.93 23.81
CA SER A 50 5.17 1.52 23.42
C SER A 50 5.22 0.73 22.11
N VAL A 51 4.31 -0.24 21.91
CA VAL A 51 4.26 -1.01 20.65
C VAL A 51 3.93 -0.11 19.48
N LYS A 52 2.94 0.78 19.64
CA LYS A 52 2.58 1.74 18.60
C LYS A 52 3.77 2.63 18.22
N LYS A 53 4.47 3.18 19.21
CA LYS A 53 5.66 4.03 19.00
C LYS A 53 6.73 3.32 18.16
N TRP A 54 7.05 2.08 18.49
CA TRP A 54 8.01 1.29 17.72
C TRP A 54 7.56 1.06 16.28
N VAL A 55 6.28 0.72 16.08
CA VAL A 55 5.73 0.54 14.73
C VAL A 55 5.82 1.84 13.92
N PHE A 56 5.54 3.01 14.51
CA PHE A 56 5.72 4.30 13.82
C PHE A 56 7.18 4.55 13.41
N ILE A 57 8.14 4.26 14.29
CA ILE A 57 9.58 4.40 13.99
C ILE A 57 9.99 3.45 12.86
N ILE A 58 9.58 2.18 12.94
CA ILE A 58 9.88 1.16 11.93
C ILE A 58 9.23 1.55 10.60
N THR A 59 8.01 2.08 10.59
CA THR A 59 7.37 2.59 9.37
C THR A 59 8.18 3.73 8.76
N GLY A 60 8.68 4.66 9.57
CA GLY A 60 9.54 5.75 9.09
C GLY A 60 10.81 5.22 8.39
N ILE A 61 11.48 4.24 8.98
CA ILE A 61 12.63 3.55 8.37
C ILE A 61 12.20 2.77 7.12
N GLY A 62 11.05 2.10 7.20
CA GLY A 62 10.46 1.31 6.13
C GLY A 62 10.19 2.14 4.88
N VAL A 63 9.79 3.41 5.01
CA VAL A 63 9.62 4.31 3.85
C VAL A 63 10.92 4.43 3.06
N VAL A 64 12.07 4.58 3.71
CA VAL A 64 13.38 4.63 3.02
C VAL A 64 13.67 3.30 2.34
N PHE A 65 13.49 2.19 3.06
CA PHE A 65 13.76 0.86 2.54
C PHE A 65 12.89 0.49 1.32
N PHE A 66 11.58 0.75 1.38
CA PHE A 66 10.67 0.49 0.27
C PHE A 66 10.97 1.34 -0.96
N ASN A 67 11.46 2.58 -0.79
CA ASN A 67 11.90 3.40 -1.91
C ASN A 67 13.15 2.82 -2.59
N ILE A 68 14.10 2.27 -1.81
CA ILE A 68 15.28 1.59 -2.36
C ILE A 68 14.85 0.34 -3.14
N LEU A 69 14.01 -0.51 -2.56
CA LEU A 69 13.47 -1.70 -3.22
C LEU A 69 12.74 -1.35 -4.52
N TYR A 70 11.93 -0.30 -4.50
CA TYR A 70 11.22 0.17 -5.68
C TYR A 70 12.18 0.68 -6.77
N SER A 71 13.23 1.42 -6.39
CA SER A 71 14.28 1.87 -7.31
C SER A 71 15.01 0.69 -7.96
N GLN A 72 15.35 -0.34 -7.18
CA GLN A 72 16.01 -1.54 -7.69
C GLN A 72 15.09 -2.34 -8.61
N GLY A 73 13.82 -2.52 -8.24
CA GLY A 73 12.82 -3.17 -9.08
C GLY A 73 12.65 -2.47 -10.43
N ASN A 74 12.62 -1.13 -10.44
CA ASN A 74 12.54 -0.36 -11.68
C ASN A 74 13.81 -0.48 -12.54
N ALA A 75 14.99 -0.59 -11.93
CA ALA A 75 16.22 -0.82 -12.67
C ALA A 75 16.18 -2.21 -13.36
N LEU A 76 15.76 -3.24 -12.64
CA LEU A 76 15.58 -4.60 -13.17
C LEU A 76 14.60 -4.64 -14.34
N ILE A 77 13.45 -3.97 -14.24
CA ILE A 77 12.48 -3.87 -15.34
C ILE A 77 13.14 -3.27 -16.59
N LYS A 78 13.95 -2.21 -16.44
CA LYS A 78 14.60 -1.54 -17.57
C LYS A 78 15.70 -2.39 -18.22
N GLU A 79 16.43 -3.16 -17.43
CA GLU A 79 17.57 -3.94 -17.92
C GLU A 79 17.15 -5.28 -18.52
N THR A 80 16.19 -5.98 -17.91
CA THR A 80 15.86 -7.36 -18.25
C THR A 80 14.38 -7.59 -18.59
N GLY A 81 13.53 -6.57 -18.39
CA GLY A 81 12.07 -6.74 -18.47
C GLY A 81 11.49 -7.55 -17.31
N ASP A 82 12.26 -7.84 -16.25
CA ASP A 82 11.80 -8.61 -15.11
C ASP A 82 11.01 -7.75 -14.11
N TRP A 83 9.73 -8.08 -13.96
CA TRP A 83 8.79 -7.40 -13.06
C TRP A 83 8.73 -8.00 -11.65
N SER A 84 9.40 -9.11 -11.39
CA SER A 84 9.36 -9.84 -10.12
C SER A 84 9.75 -8.94 -8.95
N GLY A 85 10.88 -8.22 -9.06
CA GLY A 85 11.36 -7.33 -8.00
C GLY A 85 10.39 -6.19 -7.67
N ALA A 86 9.82 -5.53 -8.69
CA ALA A 86 8.84 -4.47 -8.50
C ALA A 86 7.52 -4.99 -7.92
N THR A 87 7.09 -6.18 -8.36
CA THR A 87 5.87 -6.85 -7.86
C THR A 87 6.02 -7.21 -6.38
N THR A 88 7.17 -7.78 -6.00
CA THR A 88 7.47 -8.09 -4.59
C THR A 88 7.52 -6.84 -3.74
N ALA A 89 8.15 -5.76 -4.21
CA ALA A 89 8.17 -4.48 -3.50
C ALA A 89 6.75 -3.92 -3.30
N LEU A 90 5.90 -3.98 -4.32
CA LEU A 90 4.49 -3.58 -4.24
C LEU A 90 3.73 -4.40 -3.21
N LEU A 91 3.77 -5.73 -3.30
CA LEU A 91 3.03 -6.61 -2.39
C LEU A 91 3.51 -6.48 -0.93
N ALA A 92 4.83 -6.37 -0.71
CA ALA A 92 5.40 -6.16 0.61
C ALA A 92 4.96 -4.81 1.21
N SER A 93 4.95 -3.75 0.39
CA SER A 93 4.47 -2.43 0.83
C SER A 93 2.98 -2.43 1.15
N LEU A 94 2.16 -3.14 0.36
CA LEU A 94 0.73 -3.28 0.61
C LEU A 94 0.46 -4.02 1.92
N ALA A 95 1.16 -5.14 2.16
CA ALA A 95 1.06 -5.88 3.41
C ALA A 95 1.45 -5.01 4.61
N TRP A 96 2.54 -4.24 4.50
CA TRP A 96 2.97 -3.31 5.55
C TRP A 96 1.93 -2.20 5.82
N VAL A 97 1.33 -1.63 4.78
CA VAL A 97 0.28 -0.60 4.94
C VAL A 97 -0.94 -1.13 5.69
N ILE A 98 -1.37 -2.37 5.42
CA ILE A 98 -2.49 -2.98 6.16
C ILE A 98 -2.13 -3.21 7.63
N PHE A 99 -0.93 -3.72 7.91
CA PHE A 99 -0.43 -3.87 9.28
C PHE A 99 -0.34 -2.51 10.01
N PHE A 100 0.23 -1.50 9.36
CA PHE A 100 0.37 -0.17 9.93
C PHE A 100 -0.99 0.48 10.20
N ALA A 101 -1.94 0.37 9.26
CA ALA A 101 -3.30 0.87 9.42
C ALA A 101 -4.02 0.21 10.60
N PHE A 102 -3.82 -1.10 10.81
CA PHE A 102 -4.33 -1.78 12.00
C PHE A 102 -3.78 -1.13 13.28
N VAL A 103 -2.46 -1.04 13.40
CA VAL A 103 -1.80 -0.48 14.60
C VAL A 103 -2.23 0.96 14.85
N LEU A 104 -2.35 1.77 13.79
CA LEU A 104 -2.79 3.16 13.86
C LEU A 104 -4.22 3.30 14.35
N MET A 105 -5.13 2.41 13.90
CA MET A 105 -6.55 2.48 14.23
C MET A 105 -6.94 1.74 15.52
N THR A 106 -6.11 0.82 16.03
CA THR A 106 -6.33 0.25 17.36
C THR A 106 -6.37 1.34 18.43
N GLU A 107 -7.11 1.14 19.51
CA GLU A 107 -7.09 2.04 20.66
C GLU A 107 -5.78 1.89 21.47
N THR A 108 -5.35 2.93 22.16
CA THR A 108 -4.18 2.84 23.05
C THR A 108 -4.65 2.37 24.42
N LYS A 109 -4.01 1.32 24.96
CA LYS A 109 -4.28 0.91 26.35
C LYS A 109 -3.97 2.08 27.28
N SER A 110 -4.92 2.43 28.13
CA SER A 110 -4.68 3.31 29.27
C SER A 110 -3.78 2.54 30.24
N GLU A 111 -2.49 2.81 30.20
CA GLU A 111 -1.51 2.34 31.19
C GLU A 111 -1.72 3.06 32.52
#